data_AF-A0A925CDV0-F1
#
_entry.id   AF-A0A925CDV0-F1
#
_cell.length_a   1.000
_cell.length_b   1.000
_cell.length_c   1.000
_cell.angle_alpha   90.00
_cell.angle_beta   90.00
_cell.angle_gamma   90.00
#
_symmetry.space_group_name_H-M   'P 1'
#
loop_
_entity.id
_entity.type
_entity.pdbx_description
1 polymer ?
#
loop_
_entity_poly.entity_id
_entity_poly.type
_entity_poly.pdbx_seq_one_letter_code
_entity_poly.pdbx_strand_id
1 'polypeptide(L)'
;MKTDLRAVVVISVRLVGLAMLLWASGGVLTLVFAIGTVLATGSLLDANTLYTGVGAALFILAQHAGAITWFVLGFYLFAKGRWVFARIFRGLGTNCFRCGYDLAGIPGGKCPECGARFVAREDSAA
;
A
#
# COMPACT_ATOMS: atom_id res chain seq x y z
N MET A 1 -28.25 5.28 -9.94
CA MET A 1 -26.84 5.22 -10.38
C MET A 1 -26.11 4.24 -9.45
N LYS A 2 -25.91 2.98 -9.85
CA LYS A 2 -25.18 2.00 -9.04
C LYS A 2 -23.69 2.24 -9.28
N THR A 3 -23.04 2.98 -8.39
CA THR A 3 -21.57 3.06 -8.41
C THR A 3 -21.02 1.68 -8.10
N ASP A 4 -20.18 1.19 -9.01
CA ASP A 4 -19.56 -0.12 -8.87
C ASP A 4 -18.61 -0.06 -7.67
N LEU A 5 -18.99 -0.67 -6.54
CA LEU A 5 -18.24 -0.62 -5.28
C LEU A 5 -16.77 -1.04 -5.49
N ARG A 6 -16.54 -1.96 -6.43
CA ARG A 6 -15.19 -2.38 -6.86
C ARG A 6 -14.38 -1.23 -7.44
N ALA A 7 -14.98 -0.40 -8.28
CA ALA A 7 -14.31 0.75 -8.87
C ALA A 7 -13.96 1.80 -7.81
N VAL A 8 -14.89 2.08 -6.89
CA VAL A 8 -14.67 3.02 -5.78
C VAL A 8 -13.47 2.57 -4.95
N VAL A 9 -13.43 1.31 -4.55
CA VAL A 9 -12.34 0.83 -3.69
C VAL A 9 -10.99 0.81 -4.43
N VAL A 10 -10.95 0.42 -5.70
CA VAL A 10 -9.69 0.48 -6.49
C VAL A 10 -9.18 1.91 -6.60
N ILE A 11 -10.07 2.88 -6.81
CA ILE A 11 -9.72 4.30 -6.85
C ILE A 11 -9.20 4.74 -5.47
N SER A 12 -9.88 4.40 -4.38
CA SER A 12 -9.44 4.73 -3.02
C SER A 12 -8.05 4.20 -2.70
N VAL A 13 -7.75 2.94 -3.05
CA VAL A 13 -6.41 2.34 -2.82
C VAL A 13 -5.33 3.08 -3.60
N ARG A 14 -5.60 3.47 -4.85
CA ARG A 14 -4.66 4.25 -5.66
C ARG A 14 -4.44 5.65 -5.09
N LEU A 15 -5.49 6.31 -4.60
CA LEU A 15 -5.37 7.61 -3.95
C LEU A 15 -4.53 7.53 -2.67
N VAL A 16 -4.71 6.48 -1.86
CA VAL A 16 -3.87 6.23 -0.68
C VAL A 16 -2.41 6.01 -1.09
N GLY A 17 -2.15 5.17 -2.10
CA GLY A 17 -0.80 4.96 -2.62
C GLY A 17 -0.15 6.25 -3.15
N LEU A 18 -0.90 7.08 -3.86
CA LEU A 18 -0.45 8.38 -4.34
C LEU A 18 -0.15 9.35 -3.20
N ALA A 19 -1.00 9.42 -2.19
CA ALA A 19 -0.78 10.26 -1.01
C ALA A 19 0.49 9.86 -0.25
N MET A 20 0.72 8.54 -0.09
CA MET A 20 1.95 8.02 0.51
C MET A 20 3.20 8.37 -0.31
N LEU A 21 3.12 8.28 -1.65
CA LEU A 21 4.21 8.68 -2.54
C LEU A 21 4.55 10.15 -2.40
N LEU A 22 3.54 11.03 -2.42
CA LEU A 22 3.72 12.47 -2.28
C LEU A 22 4.35 12.80 -0.93
N TRP A 23 3.86 12.21 0.16
CA TRP A 23 4.42 12.42 1.49
C TRP A 23 5.87 11.92 1.61
N ALA A 24 6.16 10.72 1.11
CA ALA A 24 7.50 10.13 1.20
C ALA A 24 8.53 10.77 0.25
N SER A 25 8.09 11.41 -0.84
CA SER A 25 8.97 12.03 -1.83
C SER A 25 9.91 13.08 -1.24
N GLY A 26 9.45 13.86 -0.25
CA GLY A 26 10.30 14.84 0.45
C GLY A 26 11.46 14.19 1.20
N GLY A 27 11.21 13.03 1.82
CA GLY A 27 12.25 12.25 2.50
C GLY A 27 13.28 11.65 1.53
N VAL A 28 12.86 11.25 0.33
CA VAL A 28 13.77 10.72 -0.70
C VAL A 28 14.61 11.85 -1.32
N LEU A 29 14.02 13.02 -1.59
CA LEU A 29 14.74 14.16 -2.15
C LEU A 29 15.81 14.70 -1.18
N THR A 30 15.48 14.78 0.11
CA THR A 30 16.44 15.19 1.14
C THR A 30 17.60 14.21 1.28
N LEU A 31 17.33 12.90 1.21
CA LEU A 31 18.37 11.88 1.18
C LEU A 31 19.31 12.04 -0.03
N VAL A 32 18.77 12.22 -1.23
CA VAL A 32 19.56 12.42 -2.45
C VAL A 32 20.43 13.67 -2.34
N PHE A 33 19.87 14.77 -1.84
CA PHE A 33 20.61 16.01 -1.61
C PHE A 33 21.75 15.81 -0.60
N ALA A 34 21.49 15.14 0.53
CA ALA A 34 22.49 14.86 1.55
C ALA A 34 23.63 13.96 1.03
N ILE A 35 23.33 12.96 0.22
CA ILE A 35 24.36 12.15 -0.44
C ILE A 35 25.20 13.01 -1.39
N GLY A 36 24.54 13.87 -2.19
CA GLY A 36 25.23 14.78 -3.10
C GLY A 36 26.18 15.74 -2.39
N THR A 37 25.78 16.32 -1.27
CA THR A 37 26.66 17.22 -0.49
C THR A 37 27.84 16.47 0.13
N VAL A 38 27.63 15.26 0.65
CA VAL A 38 28.71 14.42 1.17
C VAL A 38 29.71 14.06 0.07
N LEU A 39 29.23 13.67 -1.12
CA LEU A 39 30.11 13.35 -2.25
C LEU A 39 30.87 14.58 -2.77
N ALA A 40 30.24 15.77 -2.80
CA ALA A 40 30.86 17.01 -3.26
C ALA A 40 31.92 17.55 -2.28
N THR A 41 31.75 17.30 -0.98
CA THR A 41 32.68 17.76 0.07
C THR A 41 33.74 16.71 0.43
N GLY A 42 33.46 15.43 0.20
CA GLY A 42 34.36 14.30 0.43
C GLY A 42 35.69 14.37 -0.32
N SER A 43 35.75 15.11 -1.42
CA SER A 43 36.97 15.32 -2.21
C SER A 43 38.02 16.22 -1.53
N LEU A 44 37.77 16.71 -0.31
CA LEU A 44 38.62 17.68 0.39
C LEU A 44 39.13 17.22 1.78
N LEU A 45 38.99 15.94 2.16
CA LEU A 45 39.01 15.58 3.59
C LEU A 45 40.12 14.60 4.05
N ASP A 46 40.75 14.98 5.17
CA ASP A 46 41.67 14.20 6.01
C ASP A 46 40.98 13.07 6.80
N ALA A 47 41.77 12.15 7.39
CA ALA A 47 41.30 10.95 8.10
C ALA A 47 40.27 11.21 9.22
N ASN A 48 40.30 12.39 9.86
CA ASN A 48 39.39 12.73 10.95
C ASN A 48 37.94 13.00 10.47
N THR A 49 37.78 13.33 9.18
CA THR A 49 36.47 13.61 8.59
C THR A 49 35.79 12.37 8.02
N LEU A 50 36.56 11.31 7.75
CA LEU A 50 36.03 9.99 7.42
C LEU A 50 35.20 9.40 8.57
N TYR A 51 35.69 9.51 9.81
CA TYR A 51 35.01 8.94 10.98
C TYR A 51 33.68 9.65 11.30
N THR A 52 33.68 10.98 11.22
CA THR A 52 32.45 11.79 11.36
C THR A 52 31.51 11.61 10.17
N GLY A 53 32.04 11.42 8.96
CA GLY A 53 31.26 11.16 7.75
C GLY A 53 30.50 9.83 7.78
N VAL A 54 31.13 8.75 8.24
CA VAL A 54 30.46 7.43 8.36
C VAL A 54 29.31 7.49 9.38
N GLY A 55 29.53 8.13 10.53
CA GLY A 55 28.48 8.31 11.54
C GLY A 55 27.29 9.10 11.02
N ALA A 56 27.54 10.21 10.32
CA ALA A 56 26.50 11.01 9.69
C ALA A 56 25.73 10.22 8.61
N ALA A 57 26.43 9.46 7.76
CA ALA A 57 25.81 8.65 6.72
C ALA A 57 24.87 7.58 7.30
N LEU A 58 25.29 6.89 8.36
CA LEU A 58 24.44 5.89 9.04
C LEU A 58 23.20 6.53 9.68
N PHE A 59 23.36 7.70 10.31
CA PHE A 59 22.24 8.44 10.90
C PHE A 59 21.22 8.89 9.84
N ILE A 60 21.72 9.42 8.71
CA ILE A 60 20.91 9.81 7.55
C ILE A 60 20.15 8.59 7.00
N LEU A 61 20.83 7.47 6.77
CA LEU A 61 20.18 6.24 6.30
C LEU A 61 19.09 5.75 7.25
N ALA A 62 19.36 5.74 8.56
CA ALA A 62 18.38 5.36 9.57
C ALA A 62 17.15 6.30 9.56
N GLN A 63 17.37 7.61 9.45
CA GLN A 63 16.31 8.62 9.39
C GLN A 63 15.43 8.45 8.13
N HIS A 64 16.01 8.03 7.01
CA HIS A 64 15.30 7.91 5.72
C HIS A 64 14.78 6.50 5.41
N ALA A 65 15.17 5.47 6.17
CA ALA A 65 14.69 4.10 5.97
C ALA A 65 13.15 4.01 5.99
N GLY A 66 12.51 4.79 6.89
CA GLY A 66 11.06 4.91 6.93
C GLY A 66 10.49 5.50 5.64
N ALA A 67 11.02 6.63 5.18
CA ALA A 67 10.56 7.28 3.95
C ALA A 67 10.70 6.37 2.72
N ILE A 68 11.82 5.64 2.60
CA ILE A 68 12.02 4.67 1.52
C ILE A 68 10.96 3.55 1.60
N THR A 69 10.72 3.01 2.79
CA THR A 69 9.71 1.96 3.00
C THR A 69 8.32 2.44 2.60
N TRP A 70 7.91 3.64 3.05
CA TRP A 70 6.64 4.26 2.68
C TRP A 70 6.53 4.54 1.18
N PHE A 71 7.61 4.98 0.55
CA PHE A 71 7.66 5.24 -0.89
C PHE A 71 7.46 3.97 -1.70
N VAL A 72 8.20 2.90 -1.37
CA VAL A 72 8.09 1.59 -2.03
C VAL A 72 6.68 1.02 -1.84
N LEU A 73 6.12 1.10 -0.63
CA LEU A 73 4.76 0.63 -0.35
C LEU A 73 3.70 1.45 -1.10
N GLY A 74 3.84 2.78 -1.12
CA GLY A 74 2.95 3.67 -1.87
C GLY A 74 2.99 3.37 -3.38
N PHE A 75 4.20 3.21 -3.94
CA PHE A 75 4.40 2.83 -5.34
C PHE A 75 3.74 1.49 -5.66
N TYR A 76 3.93 0.50 -4.79
CA TYR A 76 3.35 -0.82 -4.94
C TYR A 76 1.82 -0.77 -4.95
N LEU A 77 1.20 -0.05 -4.01
CA LEU A 77 -0.25 0.12 -3.94
C LEU A 77 -0.81 0.85 -5.17
N PHE A 78 -0.09 1.85 -5.68
CA PHE A 78 -0.48 2.61 -6.86
C PHE A 78 -0.41 1.77 -8.16
N ALA A 79 0.70 1.08 -8.39
CA ALA A 79 0.98 0.38 -9.66
C ALA A 79 0.40 -1.05 -9.73
N LYS A 80 0.56 -1.86 -8.68
CA LYS A 80 0.21 -3.31 -8.67
C LYS A 80 -0.69 -3.74 -7.51
N GLY A 81 -1.31 -2.80 -6.80
CA GLY A 81 -2.17 -3.08 -5.64
C GLY A 81 -3.38 -4.01 -5.90
N ARG A 82 -3.76 -4.26 -7.17
CA ARG A 82 -4.86 -5.16 -7.53
C ARG A 82 -4.69 -6.58 -6.96
N TRP A 83 -3.46 -7.10 -6.90
CA TRP A 83 -3.21 -8.45 -6.41
C TRP A 83 -3.38 -8.57 -4.89
N VAL A 84 -2.81 -7.64 -4.11
CA VAL A 84 -2.98 -7.61 -2.65
C VAL A 84 -4.43 -7.38 -2.27
N PHE A 85 -5.12 -6.50 -3.01
CA PHE A 85 -6.53 -6.29 -2.80
C PHE A 85 -7.34 -7.58 -3.03
N ALA A 86 -7.09 -8.28 -4.13
CA ALA A 86 -7.72 -9.57 -4.40
C ALA A 86 -7.34 -10.64 -3.36
N ARG A 87 -6.21 -10.51 -2.65
CA ARG A 87 -5.82 -11.44 -1.58
C ARG A 87 -6.54 -11.12 -0.26
N ILE A 88 -6.61 -9.85 0.12
CA ILE A 88 -7.23 -9.38 1.38
C ILE A 88 -8.75 -9.48 1.32
N PHE A 89 -9.37 -9.08 0.20
CA PHE A 89 -10.83 -9.03 0.04
C PHE A 89 -11.44 -10.33 -0.50
N ARG A 90 -10.67 -11.43 -0.54
CA ARG A 90 -11.18 -12.74 -0.96
C ARG A 90 -12.35 -13.22 -0.09
N GLY A 91 -12.38 -12.85 1.19
CA GLY A 91 -13.46 -13.23 2.13
C GLY A 91 -14.63 -12.25 2.22
N LEU A 92 -14.51 -11.00 1.76
CA LEU A 92 -15.61 -10.03 1.86
C LEU A 92 -16.76 -10.30 0.88
N GLY A 93 -16.55 -11.19 -0.10
CA GLY A 93 -17.58 -11.55 -1.08
C GLY A 93 -18.52 -12.67 -0.63
N THR A 94 -18.21 -13.40 0.45
CA THR A 94 -19.04 -14.52 0.90
C THR A 94 -20.03 -14.11 1.98
N ASN A 95 -19.87 -12.97 2.66
CA ASN A 95 -20.78 -12.61 3.74
C ASN A 95 -22.02 -11.83 3.26
N CYS A 96 -23.15 -12.06 3.93
CA CYS A 96 -24.36 -11.29 3.74
C CYS A 96 -24.14 -9.83 4.16
N PHE A 97 -24.40 -8.89 3.27
CA PHE A 97 -24.25 -7.45 3.54
C PHE A 97 -25.15 -6.91 4.66
N ARG A 98 -26.20 -7.65 5.05
CA ARG A 98 -27.19 -7.21 6.03
C ARG A 98 -26.93 -7.73 7.44
N CYS A 99 -26.60 -9.01 7.59
CA CYS A 99 -26.39 -9.63 8.91
C CYS A 99 -24.98 -10.18 9.13
N GLY A 100 -24.10 -10.16 8.12
CA GLY A 100 -22.74 -10.69 8.21
C GLY A 100 -22.64 -12.21 8.14
N TYR A 101 -23.75 -12.93 7.95
CA TYR A 101 -23.75 -14.40 7.83
C TYR A 101 -22.93 -14.86 6.64
N ASP A 102 -22.12 -15.91 6.81
CA ASP A 102 -21.32 -16.48 5.72
C ASP A 102 -22.22 -17.22 4.72
N LEU A 103 -22.25 -16.73 3.49
CA LEU A 103 -22.98 -17.29 2.36
C LEU A 103 -22.10 -18.23 1.52
N ALA A 104 -20.88 -18.54 1.97
CA ALA A 104 -20.02 -19.53 1.33
C ALA A 104 -20.77 -20.87 1.20
N GLY A 105 -20.91 -21.36 -0.04
CA GLY A 105 -21.56 -22.63 -0.32
C GLY A 105 -23.10 -22.61 -0.34
N ILE A 106 -23.75 -21.46 -0.18
CA ILE A 106 -25.22 -21.38 -0.30
C ILE A 106 -25.61 -21.23 -1.78
N PRO A 107 -26.38 -22.18 -2.35
CA PRO A 107 -26.85 -22.12 -3.73
C PRO A 107 -27.99 -21.09 -3.89
N GLY A 108 -27.64 -19.81 -3.82
CA GLY A 108 -28.43 -18.68 -4.33
C GLY A 108 -29.74 -18.31 -3.64
N GLY A 109 -30.15 -17.05 -3.86
CA GLY A 109 -31.53 -16.57 -3.69
C GLY A 109 -31.76 -15.69 -2.46
N LYS A 110 -31.52 -16.20 -1.25
CA LYS A 110 -31.80 -15.48 0.01
C LYS A 110 -30.89 -15.96 1.16
N CYS A 111 -30.45 -15.03 1.99
CA CYS A 111 -29.74 -15.34 3.22
C CYS A 111 -30.68 -16.08 4.21
N PRO A 112 -30.25 -17.21 4.81
CA PRO A 112 -31.09 -17.98 5.73
C PRO A 112 -31.42 -17.25 7.03
N GLU A 113 -30.53 -16.38 7.50
CA GLU A 113 -30.73 -15.62 8.76
C GLU A 113 -31.67 -14.43 8.61
N CYS A 114 -31.42 -13.57 7.60
CA CYS A 114 -32.12 -12.29 7.50
C CYS A 114 -33.04 -12.15 6.29
N GLY A 115 -33.12 -13.19 5.45
CA GLY A 115 -33.93 -13.22 4.22
C GLY A 115 -33.47 -12.26 3.12
N ALA A 116 -32.34 -11.56 3.28
CA ALA A 116 -31.82 -10.63 2.28
C ALA A 116 -31.46 -11.37 0.98
N ARG A 117 -31.88 -10.82 -0.16
CA ARG A 117 -31.53 -11.38 -1.47
C ARG A 117 -30.05 -11.13 -1.77
N PHE A 118 -29.37 -12.15 -2.30
CA PHE A 118 -28.01 -12.04 -2.80
C PHE A 118 -27.88 -12.81 -4.12
N VAL A 119 -26.92 -12.42 -4.95
CA VAL A 119 -26.59 -13.12 -6.20
C VAL A 119 -25.49 -14.11 -5.85
N ALA A 120 -25.75 -15.41 -5.99
CA ALA A 120 -24.69 -16.41 -5.85
C ALA A 120 -23.68 -16.26 -6.98
N ARG A 121 -22.39 -16.46 -6.66
CA ARG A 121 -21.34 -16.55 -7.68
C ARG A 121 -21.52 -17.84 -8.47
N GLU A 122 -21.84 -17.71 -9.77
CA GLU A 122 -22.02 -18.82 -10.72
C GLU A 122 -20.76 -19.67 -10.89
N ASP A 123 -19.60 -19.13 -10.51
CA ASP A 123 -18.27 -19.74 -10.53
C ASP A 123 -18.05 -20.87 -9.51
N SER A 124 -19.08 -21.29 -8.76
CA SER A 124 -19.00 -22.41 -7.79
C SER A 124 -19.60 -23.73 -8.30
N ALA A 125 -20.12 -23.76 -9.54
CA ALA A 125 -20.79 -24.92 -10.12
C ALA A 125 -19.92 -25.72 -11.13
N ALA A 126 -18.61 -25.45 -11.18
CA ALA A 126 -17.64 -26.11 -12.05
C ALA A 126 -16.61 -26.90 -11.26
#